data_AF-A0A941AGK9-F1
#
_entry.id   AF-A0A941AGK9-F1
#
_cell.length_a   1.000
_cell.length_b   1.000
_cell.length_c   1.000
_cell.angle_alpha   90.00
_cell.angle_beta   90.00
_cell.angle_gamma   90.00
#
_symmetry.space_group_name_H-M   'P 1'
#
loop_
_entity.id
_entity.type
_entity.pdbx_description
1 polymer ?
#
loop_
_entity_poly.entity_id
_entity_poly.type
_entity_poly.pdbx_seq_one_letter_code
_entity_poly.pdbx_strand_id
1 'polypeptide(L)'
;MDDGAVVAGHRLTGRARTSEIGTWFDAVSPTGTPSAVLRFEQEALTSQRARDGLVAAVTADRRLWSSGLTGILPVADLVAARDEIYLIAGRRATPTLADLLAGHAALDPGGAATILVETAQTLLAVHGAGLSHGSLHPGTVVIGDDGSALLAERGLADALRGAPASAERDVAAWVALARVFTGGRAGGNAELLLERAAAAAAAHGLGAARDTLLAGRDALPPGFSTRERLARTVQAWDASAPLSPPGSPAFPPAGAPSGSLGGSLGGSLSGAPGEAVTLLDVTGHGAAGAVSPGGAVSPAGAGLGAGAAAVAPQGDEVMMRFGPGVPTETTAAQIWRSGRTASTLQGQPGTGKPARRRRGRTAWAGTVLLAMLIALVILWLRQSPPDEIAVSAVDVKGPKKTVRCDGTADFVGRVTTNGQAGTVRYVWHTSDGHARPEEEQRVASGSTTTDLPLHWNVNGPGSFKGTATLRVLSPTPSGKPMQDKASFAYKC
;
A
#
# COMPACT_ATOMS: atom_id res chain seq x y z
N MET A 1 -19.73 7.34 -21.04
CA MET A 1 -18.89 8.46 -21.53
C MET A 1 -18.60 8.16 -22.97
N ASP A 2 -18.79 9.16 -23.82
CA ASP A 2 -18.71 8.99 -25.26
C ASP A 2 -17.28 9.25 -25.75
N ASP A 3 -16.96 8.72 -26.93
CA ASP A 3 -15.66 8.93 -27.58
C ASP A 3 -15.41 10.44 -27.82
N GLY A 4 -14.15 10.87 -27.69
CA GLY A 4 -13.77 12.28 -27.78
C GLY A 4 -14.14 13.16 -26.57
N ALA A 5 -14.79 12.63 -25.52
CA ALA A 5 -15.00 13.37 -24.27
C ALA A 5 -13.65 13.79 -23.64
N VAL A 6 -13.64 14.91 -22.91
CA VAL A 6 -12.43 15.48 -22.29
C VAL A 6 -12.58 15.53 -20.77
N VAL A 7 -11.57 15.02 -20.05
CA VAL A 7 -11.44 15.05 -18.58
C VAL A 7 -10.07 15.63 -18.24
N ALA A 8 -10.03 16.76 -17.53
CA ALA A 8 -8.78 17.47 -17.18
C ALA A 8 -7.81 17.70 -18.38
N GLY A 9 -8.36 17.94 -19.58
CA GLY A 9 -7.59 18.10 -20.83
C GLY A 9 -7.17 16.79 -21.51
N HIS A 10 -7.36 15.62 -20.88
CA HIS A 10 -7.18 14.32 -21.52
C HIS A 10 -8.41 13.96 -22.35
N ARG A 11 -8.22 13.70 -23.65
CA ARG A 11 -9.30 13.33 -24.59
C ARG A 11 -9.41 11.82 -24.69
N LEU A 12 -10.56 11.25 -24.32
CA LEU A 12 -10.82 9.81 -24.38
C LEU A 12 -10.84 9.31 -25.84
N THR A 13 -10.42 8.06 -26.06
CA THR A 13 -10.30 7.43 -27.39
C THR A 13 -11.26 6.26 -27.61
N GLY A 14 -12.41 6.25 -26.92
CA GLY A 14 -13.48 5.25 -27.04
C GLY A 14 -13.18 3.86 -26.47
N ARG A 15 -11.91 3.45 -26.37
CA ARG A 15 -11.50 2.19 -25.73
C ARG A 15 -11.60 2.29 -24.21
N ALA A 16 -12.31 1.36 -23.59
CA ALA A 16 -12.54 1.31 -22.15
C ALA A 16 -12.44 -0.12 -21.60
N ARG A 17 -12.07 -0.26 -20.31
CA ARG A 17 -12.16 -1.51 -19.54
C ARG A 17 -12.73 -1.26 -18.15
N THR A 18 -13.51 -2.21 -17.63
CA THR A 18 -14.00 -2.17 -16.24
C THR A 18 -13.00 -2.87 -15.30
N SER A 19 -12.89 -2.37 -14.07
CA SER A 19 -12.08 -2.88 -12.95
C SER A 19 -12.96 -3.05 -11.70
N GLU A 20 -12.43 -3.58 -10.60
CA GLU A 20 -13.16 -3.68 -9.31
C GLU A 20 -13.59 -2.31 -8.76
N ILE A 21 -12.91 -1.23 -9.16
CA ILE A 21 -13.02 0.10 -8.54
C ILE A 21 -13.55 1.19 -9.48
N GLY A 22 -13.88 0.85 -10.73
CA GLY A 22 -14.31 1.82 -11.74
C GLY A 22 -14.01 1.42 -13.19
N THR A 23 -14.16 2.38 -14.11
CA THR A 23 -13.91 2.19 -15.54
C THR A 23 -12.68 2.97 -15.97
N TRP A 24 -11.70 2.27 -16.55
CA TRP A 24 -10.59 2.89 -17.26
C TRP A 24 -10.98 3.22 -18.70
N PHE A 25 -10.51 4.36 -19.19
CA PHE A 25 -10.59 4.79 -20.57
C PHE A 25 -9.17 5.10 -21.06
N ASP A 26 -8.80 4.61 -22.25
CA ASP A 26 -7.61 5.11 -22.94
C ASP A 26 -7.87 6.57 -23.36
N ALA A 27 -6.82 7.40 -23.27
CA ALA A 27 -6.91 8.82 -23.55
C ALA A 27 -5.63 9.39 -24.17
N VAL A 28 -5.74 10.52 -24.87
CA VAL A 28 -4.61 11.32 -25.32
C VAL A 28 -4.47 12.54 -24.42
N SER A 29 -3.28 12.75 -23.86
CA SER A 29 -2.97 13.88 -22.99
C SER A 29 -2.98 15.22 -23.76
N PRO A 30 -3.00 16.38 -23.08
CA PRO A 30 -2.88 17.69 -23.73
C PRO A 30 -1.63 17.83 -24.63
N THR A 31 -0.58 17.06 -24.35
CA THR A 31 0.68 17.06 -25.13
C THR A 31 0.67 16.11 -26.33
N GLY A 32 -0.43 15.40 -26.58
CA GLY A 32 -0.54 14.41 -27.65
C GLY A 32 0.01 13.02 -27.30
N THR A 33 0.49 12.80 -26.07
CA THR A 33 1.02 11.50 -25.63
C THR A 33 -0.08 10.56 -25.14
N PRO A 34 0.07 9.23 -25.31
CA PRO A 34 -0.88 8.25 -24.78
C PRO A 34 -0.94 8.27 -23.25
N SER A 35 -2.15 8.17 -22.72
CA SER A 35 -2.50 8.27 -21.30
C SER A 35 -3.73 7.41 -21.00
N ALA A 36 -4.18 7.37 -19.75
CA ALA A 36 -5.45 6.76 -19.40
C ALA A 36 -6.14 7.49 -18.26
N VAL A 37 -7.46 7.34 -18.17
CA VAL A 37 -8.32 7.95 -17.16
C VAL A 37 -9.14 6.87 -16.49
N LEU A 38 -8.96 6.64 -15.20
CA LEU A 38 -9.84 5.81 -14.37
C LEU A 38 -10.93 6.69 -13.80
N ARG A 39 -12.19 6.45 -14.15
CA ARG A 39 -13.35 6.99 -13.44
C ARG A 39 -13.77 6.00 -12.35
N PHE A 40 -13.76 6.43 -11.10
CA PHE A 40 -14.17 5.59 -9.96
C PHE A 40 -15.69 5.39 -9.89
N GLU A 41 -16.13 4.30 -9.27
CA GLU A 41 -17.54 4.12 -8.93
C GLU A 41 -17.97 5.08 -7.81
N GLN A 42 -19.06 5.82 -8.02
CA GLN A 42 -19.50 6.87 -7.10
C GLN A 42 -19.92 6.31 -5.72
N GLU A 43 -20.48 5.10 -5.68
CA GLU A 43 -20.90 4.43 -4.45
C GLU A 43 -19.72 4.15 -3.50
N ALA A 44 -18.56 3.75 -4.05
CA ALA A 44 -17.32 3.51 -3.30
C ALA A 44 -16.72 4.80 -2.69
N LEU A 45 -17.10 5.97 -3.21
CA LEU A 45 -16.58 7.28 -2.82
C LEU A 45 -17.50 8.07 -1.87
N THR A 46 -18.58 7.46 -1.41
CA THR A 46 -19.55 8.07 -0.49
C THR A 46 -18.92 8.56 0.82
N SER A 47 -18.01 7.78 1.42
CA SER A 47 -17.36 8.11 2.69
C SER A 47 -16.14 9.04 2.53
N GLN A 48 -15.97 9.97 3.47
CA GLN A 48 -14.76 10.82 3.51
C GLN A 48 -13.49 9.98 3.69
N ARG A 49 -13.54 8.92 4.50
CA ARG A 49 -12.42 7.99 4.72
C ARG A 49 -11.93 7.35 3.41
N ALA A 50 -12.83 6.97 2.51
CA ALA A 50 -12.47 6.42 1.20
C ALA A 50 -11.77 7.48 0.32
N ARG A 51 -12.27 8.73 0.32
CA ARG A 51 -11.66 9.85 -0.42
C ARG A 51 -10.27 10.20 0.12
N ASP A 52 -10.12 10.33 1.43
CA ASP A 52 -8.83 10.61 2.09
C ASP A 52 -7.82 9.46 1.85
N GLY A 53 -8.30 8.21 1.92
CA GLY A 53 -7.51 7.02 1.61
C GLY A 53 -7.03 7.01 0.16
N LEU A 54 -7.87 7.43 -0.79
CA LEU A 54 -7.54 7.50 -2.22
C LEU A 54 -6.44 8.53 -2.49
N VAL A 55 -6.57 9.74 -1.91
CA VAL A 55 -5.52 10.78 -1.97
C VAL A 55 -4.22 10.25 -1.36
N ALA A 56 -4.27 9.56 -0.22
CA ALA A 56 -3.10 8.95 0.41
C ALA A 56 -2.44 7.86 -0.46
N ALA A 57 -3.23 7.01 -1.12
CA ALA A 57 -2.72 5.96 -2.00
C ALA A 57 -2.03 6.54 -3.25
N VAL A 58 -2.65 7.51 -3.93
CA VAL A 58 -2.04 8.20 -5.08
C VAL A 58 -0.79 9.00 -4.67
N THR A 59 -0.81 9.63 -3.50
CA THR A 59 0.37 10.32 -2.95
C THR A 59 1.53 9.34 -2.68
N ALA A 60 1.23 8.13 -2.23
CA ALA A 60 2.24 7.08 -2.05
C ALA A 60 2.81 6.61 -3.40
N ASP A 61 1.99 6.46 -4.44
CA ASP A 61 2.45 6.10 -5.79
C ASP A 61 3.39 7.14 -6.38
N ARG A 62 3.05 8.44 -6.25
CA ARG A 62 3.93 9.54 -6.70
C ARG A 62 5.28 9.54 -5.95
N ARG A 63 5.30 9.16 -4.66
CA ARG A 63 6.54 9.00 -3.87
C ARG A 63 7.37 7.78 -4.30
N LEU A 64 6.72 6.66 -4.57
CA LEU A 64 7.40 5.47 -5.11
C LEU A 64 8.05 5.80 -6.47
N TRP A 65 7.31 6.46 -7.37
CA TRP A 65 7.86 6.89 -8.66
C TRP A 65 9.03 7.86 -8.51
N SER A 66 8.95 8.84 -7.60
CA SER A 66 10.07 9.78 -7.36
C SER A 66 11.30 9.13 -6.71
N SER A 67 11.14 7.97 -6.05
CA SER A 67 12.25 7.13 -5.59
C SER A 67 12.88 6.24 -6.69
N GLY A 68 12.35 6.28 -7.92
CA GLY A 68 12.86 5.54 -9.07
C GLY A 68 12.17 4.20 -9.32
N LEU A 69 11.07 3.87 -8.63
CA LEU A 69 10.30 2.66 -8.92
C LEU A 69 9.46 2.84 -10.19
N THR A 70 9.78 2.07 -11.24
CA THR A 70 9.17 2.19 -12.57
C THR A 70 8.12 1.12 -12.91
N GLY A 71 7.94 0.10 -12.06
CA GLY A 71 7.01 -1.02 -12.28
C GLY A 71 5.56 -0.76 -11.88
N ILE A 72 5.19 0.46 -11.52
CA ILE A 72 3.81 0.88 -11.22
C ILE A 72 3.32 1.74 -12.39
N LEU A 73 2.04 1.66 -12.75
CA LEU A 73 1.45 2.54 -13.75
C LEU A 73 1.54 4.00 -13.24
N PRO A 74 2.27 4.91 -13.93
CA PRO A 74 2.57 6.23 -13.36
C PRO A 74 1.30 7.09 -13.27
N VAL A 75 0.90 7.42 -12.04
CA VAL A 75 -0.22 8.32 -11.78
C VAL A 75 0.25 9.77 -11.89
N ALA A 76 -0.36 10.52 -12.82
CA ALA A 76 -0.10 11.93 -13.02
C ALA A 76 -0.88 12.79 -12.03
N ASP A 77 -2.19 12.55 -11.89
CA ASP A 77 -3.07 13.32 -11.00
C ASP A 77 -4.31 12.54 -10.53
N LEU A 78 -5.01 13.10 -9.54
CA LEU A 78 -6.34 12.70 -9.08
C LEU A 78 -7.23 13.95 -9.10
N VAL A 79 -8.28 13.96 -9.91
CA VAL A 79 -9.12 15.13 -10.19
C VAL A 79 -10.59 14.87 -9.87
N ALA A 80 -11.31 15.89 -9.39
CA ALA A 80 -12.76 15.91 -9.35
C ALA A 80 -13.30 16.73 -10.53
N ALA A 81 -14.27 16.20 -11.26
CA ALA A 81 -14.98 16.93 -12.32
C ALA A 81 -16.40 16.35 -12.50
N ARG A 82 -17.40 17.23 -12.71
CA ARG A 82 -18.79 16.80 -12.98
C ARG A 82 -19.36 15.82 -11.93
N ASP A 83 -19.10 16.07 -10.65
CA ASP A 83 -19.46 15.23 -9.49
C ASP A 83 -18.90 13.79 -9.48
N GLU A 84 -17.96 13.49 -10.38
CA GLU A 84 -17.19 12.24 -10.44
C GLU A 84 -15.72 12.51 -10.06
N ILE A 85 -15.03 11.50 -9.52
CA ILE A 85 -13.58 11.53 -9.28
C ILE A 85 -12.90 10.66 -10.34
N TYR A 86 -11.75 11.13 -10.83
CA TYR A 86 -10.94 10.45 -11.81
C TYR A 86 -9.47 10.42 -11.39
N LEU A 87 -8.79 9.31 -11.70
CA LEU A 87 -7.34 9.19 -11.63
C LEU A 87 -6.78 9.25 -13.06
N ILE A 88 -5.79 10.11 -13.26
CA ILE A 88 -5.11 10.34 -14.54
C ILE A 88 -3.77 9.58 -14.52
N ALA A 89 -3.58 8.66 -15.46
CA ALA A 89 -2.33 7.93 -15.65
C ALA A 89 -1.53 8.48 -16.85
N GLY A 90 -0.21 8.63 -16.68
CA GLY A 90 0.72 9.14 -17.70
C GLY A 90 1.13 8.14 -18.78
N ARG A 91 0.51 6.95 -18.83
CA ARG A 91 0.64 5.93 -19.88
C ARG A 91 -0.74 5.30 -20.12
N ARG A 92 -0.90 4.55 -21.22
CA ARG A 92 -2.11 3.73 -21.46
C ARG A 92 -2.31 2.71 -20.32
N ALA A 93 -3.57 2.39 -20.05
CA ALA A 93 -3.97 1.37 -19.06
C ALA A 93 -4.50 0.08 -19.72
N THR A 94 -4.33 -0.03 -21.05
CA THR A 94 -4.63 -1.20 -21.87
C THR A 94 -3.48 -1.46 -22.87
N PRO A 95 -3.22 -2.71 -23.26
CA PRO A 95 -3.84 -3.95 -22.76
C PRO A 95 -3.37 -4.30 -21.34
N THR A 96 -4.25 -4.95 -20.60
CA THR A 96 -3.92 -5.70 -19.39
C THR A 96 -3.52 -7.13 -19.75
N LEU A 97 -2.89 -7.84 -18.83
CA LEU A 97 -2.65 -9.28 -18.96
C LEU A 97 -3.97 -10.06 -19.14
N ALA A 98 -5.08 -9.63 -18.52
CA ALA A 98 -6.40 -10.21 -18.75
C ALA A 98 -6.83 -10.06 -20.23
N ASP A 99 -6.61 -8.89 -20.84
CA ASP A 99 -6.93 -8.64 -22.26
C ASP A 99 -6.07 -9.49 -23.20
N LEU A 100 -4.78 -9.68 -22.87
CA LEU A 100 -3.88 -10.54 -23.64
C LEU A 100 -4.23 -12.03 -23.51
N LEU A 101 -4.67 -12.49 -22.33
CA LEU A 101 -5.10 -13.87 -22.08
C LEU A 101 -6.47 -14.19 -22.67
N ALA A 102 -7.37 -13.21 -22.74
CA ALA A 102 -8.67 -13.33 -23.41
C ALA A 102 -8.53 -13.27 -24.94
N GLY A 103 -7.52 -12.54 -25.44
CA GLY A 103 -7.15 -12.56 -26.85
C GLY A 103 -6.55 -13.90 -27.29
N HIS A 104 -6.66 -14.20 -28.58
CA HIS A 104 -5.99 -15.36 -29.20
C HIS A 104 -4.45 -15.20 -29.28
N ALA A 105 -3.91 -14.10 -28.74
CA ALA A 105 -2.49 -13.82 -28.68
C ALA A 105 -1.83 -14.68 -27.60
N ALA A 106 -1.33 -15.86 -27.99
CA ALA A 106 -0.64 -16.76 -27.08
C ALA A 106 0.61 -16.11 -26.48
N LEU A 107 0.54 -15.71 -25.21
CA LEU A 107 1.71 -15.34 -24.41
C LEU A 107 2.66 -16.53 -24.35
N ASP A 108 3.92 -16.28 -24.73
CA ASP A 108 4.96 -17.30 -24.68
C ASP A 108 5.52 -17.45 -23.24
N PRO A 109 6.13 -18.60 -22.90
CA PRO A 109 6.65 -18.81 -21.54
C PRO A 109 7.73 -17.79 -21.14
N GLY A 110 8.44 -17.20 -22.11
CA GLY A 110 9.37 -16.10 -21.87
C GLY A 110 8.65 -14.84 -21.39
N GLY A 111 7.62 -14.39 -22.11
CA GLY A 111 6.79 -13.26 -21.68
C GLY A 111 6.12 -13.48 -20.32
N ALA A 112 5.59 -14.69 -20.07
CA ALA A 112 5.01 -15.04 -18.77
C ALA A 112 6.03 -14.93 -17.62
N ALA A 113 7.24 -15.47 -17.80
CA ALA A 113 8.32 -15.37 -16.81
C ALA A 113 8.76 -13.92 -16.56
N THR A 114 8.82 -13.09 -17.60
CA THR A 114 9.18 -11.66 -17.48
C THR A 114 8.14 -10.89 -16.69
N ILE A 115 6.84 -11.08 -16.97
CA ILE A 115 5.75 -10.48 -16.18
C ILE A 115 5.89 -10.88 -14.70
N LEU A 116 6.14 -12.17 -14.42
CA LEU A 116 6.27 -12.67 -13.06
C LEU A 116 7.50 -12.10 -12.35
N VAL A 117 8.66 -12.00 -13.01
CA VAL A 117 9.87 -11.38 -12.45
C VAL A 117 9.64 -9.90 -12.14
N GLU A 118 9.10 -9.12 -13.07
CA GLU A 118 8.92 -7.67 -12.92
C GLU A 118 7.86 -7.32 -11.87
N THR A 119 6.74 -8.06 -11.84
CA THR A 119 5.72 -7.90 -10.80
C THR A 119 6.26 -8.30 -9.42
N ALA A 120 7.02 -9.39 -9.30
CA ALA A 120 7.67 -9.77 -8.04
C ALA A 120 8.67 -8.71 -7.56
N GLN A 121 9.51 -8.18 -8.45
CA GLN A 121 10.45 -7.09 -8.14
C GLN A 121 9.72 -5.82 -7.68
N THR A 122 8.64 -5.45 -8.35
CA THR A 122 7.85 -4.26 -8.01
C THR A 122 7.15 -4.42 -6.67
N LEU A 123 6.54 -5.58 -6.41
CA LEU A 123 5.91 -5.89 -5.13
C LEU A 123 6.93 -5.90 -3.98
N LEU A 124 8.13 -6.43 -4.17
CA LEU A 124 9.20 -6.37 -3.17
C LEU A 124 9.59 -4.93 -2.82
N ALA A 125 9.65 -4.03 -3.81
CA ALA A 125 9.91 -2.60 -3.56
C ALA A 125 8.74 -1.91 -2.83
N VAL A 126 7.49 -2.23 -3.21
CA VAL A 126 6.27 -1.76 -2.54
C VAL A 126 6.21 -2.23 -1.08
N HIS A 127 6.50 -3.51 -0.83
CA HIS A 127 6.54 -4.10 0.52
C HIS A 127 7.67 -3.49 1.36
N GLY A 128 8.84 -3.23 0.75
CA GLY A 128 9.96 -2.53 1.39
C GLY A 128 9.63 -1.08 1.81
N ALA A 129 8.64 -0.45 1.18
CA ALA A 129 8.10 0.85 1.57
C ALA A 129 6.97 0.78 2.62
N GLY A 130 6.63 -0.41 3.13
CA GLY A 130 5.52 -0.61 4.07
C GLY A 130 4.13 -0.52 3.42
N LEU A 131 4.06 -0.72 2.10
CA LEU A 131 2.83 -0.65 1.29
C LEU A 131 2.49 -2.03 0.71
N SER A 132 1.29 -2.19 0.14
CA SER A 132 0.88 -3.36 -0.65
C SER A 132 0.15 -2.93 -1.93
N HIS A 133 -0.07 -3.86 -2.85
CA HIS A 133 -1.00 -3.69 -3.98
C HIS A 133 -2.45 -3.92 -3.54
N GLY A 134 -2.71 -4.94 -2.72
CA GLY A 134 -4.02 -5.20 -2.10
C GLY A 134 -5.07 -5.88 -3.00
N SER A 135 -4.88 -5.83 -4.32
CA SER A 135 -5.80 -6.31 -5.36
C SER A 135 -5.07 -6.78 -6.64
N LEU A 136 -3.93 -7.45 -6.52
CA LEU A 136 -3.19 -7.97 -7.68
C LEU A 136 -3.98 -9.07 -8.41
N HIS A 137 -4.27 -8.89 -9.70
CA HIS A 137 -4.79 -9.93 -10.59
C HIS A 137 -4.47 -9.60 -12.06
N PRO A 138 -4.74 -10.48 -13.05
CA PRO A 138 -4.42 -10.19 -14.46
C PRO A 138 -5.01 -8.88 -15.02
N GLY A 139 -6.07 -8.34 -14.43
CA GLY A 139 -6.68 -7.07 -14.82
C GLY A 139 -5.99 -5.81 -14.26
N THR A 140 -5.13 -5.96 -13.23
CA THR A 140 -4.31 -4.85 -12.70
C THR A 140 -2.87 -4.86 -13.20
N VAL A 141 -2.48 -5.88 -13.97
CA VAL A 141 -1.16 -5.93 -14.64
C VAL A 141 -1.32 -5.38 -16.07
N VAL A 142 -0.89 -4.14 -16.29
CA VAL A 142 -0.85 -3.49 -17.62
C VAL A 142 0.45 -3.87 -18.32
N ILE A 143 0.39 -4.22 -19.60
CA ILE A 143 1.60 -4.47 -20.40
C ILE A 143 1.83 -3.25 -21.30
N GLY A 144 2.91 -2.53 -21.04
CA GLY A 144 3.27 -1.32 -21.77
C GLY A 144 3.73 -1.59 -23.20
N ASP A 145 3.75 -0.53 -24.02
CA ASP A 145 4.19 -0.56 -25.44
C ASP A 145 5.64 -1.04 -25.63
N ASP A 146 6.46 -0.90 -24.59
CA ASP A 146 7.85 -1.36 -24.46
C ASP A 146 7.95 -2.80 -23.90
N GLY A 147 6.82 -3.48 -23.69
CA GLY A 147 6.71 -4.80 -23.08
C GLY A 147 6.97 -4.84 -21.57
N SER A 148 6.99 -3.70 -20.87
CA SER A 148 7.08 -3.66 -19.40
C SER A 148 5.79 -4.12 -18.72
N ALA A 149 5.90 -4.86 -17.62
CA ALA A 149 4.76 -5.19 -16.77
C ALA A 149 4.59 -4.12 -15.67
N LEU A 150 3.47 -3.40 -15.71
CA LEU A 150 3.14 -2.30 -14.81
C LEU A 150 1.97 -2.67 -13.90
N LEU A 151 2.15 -2.51 -12.59
CA LEU A 151 1.08 -2.67 -11.61
C LEU A 151 0.22 -1.39 -11.58
N ALA A 152 -1.03 -1.51 -12.03
CA ALA A 152 -2.04 -0.47 -11.91
C ALA A 152 -2.81 -0.61 -10.58
N GLU A 153 -3.52 0.44 -10.18
CA GLU A 153 -4.51 0.40 -9.09
C GLU A 153 -3.92 0.04 -7.70
N ARG A 154 -2.62 0.26 -7.48
CA ARG A 154 -1.90 -0.12 -6.25
C ARG A 154 -2.53 0.51 -5.00
N GLY A 155 -3.12 -0.34 -4.15
CA GLY A 155 -3.71 0.07 -2.87
C GLY A 155 -5.03 0.84 -2.99
N LEU A 156 -5.56 1.06 -4.20
CA LEU A 156 -6.80 1.83 -4.38
C LEU A 156 -8.02 1.07 -3.83
N ALA A 157 -8.12 -0.24 -4.10
CA ALA A 157 -9.17 -1.09 -3.55
C ALA A 157 -9.13 -1.19 -2.00
N ASP A 158 -7.93 -1.16 -1.41
CA ASP A 158 -7.79 -1.14 0.06
C ASP A 158 -8.13 0.23 0.65
N ALA A 159 -7.75 1.32 -0.03
CA ALA A 159 -8.14 2.67 0.35
C ALA A 159 -9.66 2.87 0.35
N LEU A 160 -10.35 2.44 -0.72
CA LEU A 160 -11.81 2.55 -0.83
C LEU A 160 -12.54 1.71 0.23
N ARG A 161 -12.05 0.50 0.51
CA ARG A 161 -12.58 -0.38 1.58
C ARG A 161 -12.14 0.03 2.99
N GLY A 162 -11.21 0.98 3.12
CA GLY A 162 -10.58 1.36 4.39
C GLY A 162 -9.77 0.24 5.05
N ALA A 163 -9.32 -0.75 4.29
CA ALA A 163 -8.62 -1.95 4.73
C ALA A 163 -7.11 -1.70 4.92
N PRO A 164 -6.43 -2.43 5.83
CA PRO A 164 -4.99 -2.33 5.99
C PRO A 164 -4.24 -2.99 4.82
N ALA A 165 -3.05 -2.47 4.53
CA ALA A 165 -2.10 -3.08 3.63
C ALA A 165 -1.67 -4.47 4.15
N SER A 166 -1.51 -5.44 3.26
CA SER A 166 -1.02 -6.79 3.58
C SER A 166 -0.12 -7.31 2.47
N ALA A 167 1.14 -7.57 2.82
CA ALA A 167 2.09 -8.20 1.92
C ALA A 167 1.73 -9.66 1.65
N GLU A 168 1.20 -10.40 2.63
CA GLU A 168 0.81 -11.80 2.45
C GLU A 168 -0.28 -11.97 1.39
N ARG A 169 -1.22 -11.01 1.32
CA ARG A 169 -2.27 -11.01 0.30
C ARG A 169 -1.68 -10.86 -1.11
N ASP A 170 -0.70 -9.96 -1.28
CA ASP A 170 0.00 -9.79 -2.55
C ASP A 170 0.81 -11.05 -2.93
N VAL A 171 1.46 -11.72 -1.97
CA VAL A 171 2.16 -12.99 -2.22
C VAL A 171 1.17 -14.06 -2.70
N ALA A 172 0.03 -14.22 -2.01
CA ALA A 172 -0.99 -15.19 -2.38
C ALA A 172 -1.60 -14.89 -3.77
N ALA A 173 -1.85 -13.61 -4.06
CA ALA A 173 -2.32 -13.15 -5.37
C ALA A 173 -1.29 -13.39 -6.49
N TRP A 174 0.00 -13.19 -6.21
CA TRP A 174 1.08 -13.46 -7.16
C TRP A 174 1.23 -14.97 -7.45
N VAL A 175 1.04 -15.81 -6.43
CA VAL A 175 0.98 -17.28 -6.60
C VAL A 175 -0.20 -17.68 -7.50
N ALA A 176 -1.37 -17.05 -7.34
CA ALA A 176 -2.50 -17.27 -8.23
C ALA A 176 -2.20 -16.80 -9.66
N LEU A 177 -1.59 -15.62 -9.82
CA LEU A 177 -1.13 -15.07 -11.10
C LEU A 177 -0.16 -16.01 -11.83
N ALA A 178 0.83 -16.57 -11.13
CA ALA A 178 1.77 -17.52 -11.70
C ALA A 178 1.08 -18.78 -12.25
N ARG A 179 0.04 -19.26 -11.56
CA ARG A 179 -0.73 -20.45 -11.95
C ARG A 179 -1.67 -20.24 -13.14
N VAL A 180 -2.02 -19.00 -13.47
CA VAL A 180 -2.73 -18.71 -14.72
C VAL A 180 -1.92 -19.18 -15.93
N PHE A 181 -0.60 -19.13 -15.86
CA PHE A 181 0.31 -19.57 -16.93
C PHE A 181 0.58 -21.08 -16.96
N THR A 182 0.25 -21.83 -15.90
CA THR A 182 0.43 -23.30 -15.81
C THR A 182 -0.87 -24.10 -16.02
N GLY A 183 -2.00 -23.41 -16.23
CA GLY A 183 -3.33 -24.02 -16.25
C GLY A 183 -3.79 -24.67 -17.57
N GLY A 184 -2.93 -24.89 -18.58
CA GLY A 184 -3.45 -25.26 -19.90
C GLY A 184 -2.54 -25.83 -21.00
N ARG A 185 -1.22 -26.06 -20.80
CA ARG A 185 -0.37 -26.64 -21.87
C ARG A 185 0.71 -27.58 -21.32
N ALA A 186 0.39 -28.86 -21.31
CA ALA A 186 1.21 -29.93 -20.74
C ALA A 186 2.71 -29.90 -21.11
N GLY A 187 3.56 -29.79 -20.08
CA GLY A 187 4.76 -30.61 -19.95
C GLY A 187 6.08 -29.96 -20.37
N GLY A 188 6.15 -28.63 -20.44
CA GLY A 188 7.39 -27.92 -20.76
C GLY A 188 8.29 -27.66 -19.55
N ASN A 189 9.63 -27.65 -19.75
CA ASN A 189 10.58 -27.21 -18.71
C ASN A 189 10.26 -25.80 -18.15
N ALA A 190 9.74 -24.92 -19.00
CA ALA A 190 9.27 -23.59 -18.61
C ALA A 190 8.05 -23.65 -17.67
N GLU A 191 7.05 -24.49 -17.95
CA GLU A 191 5.86 -24.65 -17.10
C GLU A 191 6.24 -25.19 -15.70
N LEU A 192 7.13 -26.19 -15.67
CA LEU A 192 7.72 -26.70 -14.42
C LEU A 192 8.53 -25.64 -13.66
N LEU A 193 9.13 -24.67 -14.35
CA LEU A 193 9.80 -23.53 -13.72
C LEU A 193 8.79 -22.55 -13.12
N LEU A 194 7.70 -22.23 -13.82
CA LEU A 194 6.65 -21.33 -13.32
C LEU A 194 5.96 -21.91 -12.08
N GLU A 195 5.61 -23.20 -12.07
CA GLU A 195 5.02 -23.82 -10.86
C GLU A 195 6.03 -23.91 -9.71
N ARG A 196 7.32 -24.14 -10.00
CA ARG A 196 8.37 -24.08 -8.96
C ARG A 196 8.49 -22.68 -8.36
N ALA A 197 8.39 -21.63 -9.17
CA ALA A 197 8.39 -20.25 -8.69
C ALA A 197 7.14 -19.94 -7.87
N ALA A 198 5.96 -20.41 -8.28
CA ALA A 198 4.72 -20.31 -7.50
C ALA A 198 4.84 -21.02 -6.13
N ALA A 199 5.41 -22.22 -6.10
CA ALA A 199 5.69 -22.94 -4.86
C ALA A 199 6.72 -22.22 -3.97
N ALA A 200 7.78 -21.64 -4.56
CA ALA A 200 8.78 -20.85 -3.86
C ALA A 200 8.18 -19.57 -3.25
N ALA A 201 7.28 -18.87 -3.96
CA ALA A 201 6.54 -17.73 -3.42
C ALA A 201 5.69 -18.12 -2.21
N ALA A 202 4.96 -19.24 -2.30
CA ALA A 202 4.10 -19.72 -1.21
C ALA A 202 4.89 -20.17 0.04
N ALA A 203 6.10 -20.70 -0.13
CA ALA A 203 6.93 -21.19 0.98
C ALA A 203 7.90 -20.14 1.56
N HIS A 204 8.41 -19.24 0.72
CA HIS A 204 9.58 -18.38 1.03
C HIS A 204 9.44 -16.94 0.50
N GLY A 205 8.28 -16.55 -0.02
CA GLY A 205 8.00 -15.19 -0.49
C GLY A 205 8.55 -14.84 -1.87
N LEU A 206 8.23 -13.64 -2.34
CA LEU A 206 8.47 -13.19 -3.73
C LEU A 206 9.95 -13.15 -4.12
N GLY A 207 10.86 -12.93 -3.16
CA GLY A 207 12.30 -12.97 -3.40
C GLY A 207 12.75 -14.35 -3.92
N ALA A 208 12.38 -15.42 -3.21
CA ALA A 208 12.71 -16.78 -3.60
C ALA A 208 12.07 -17.18 -4.95
N ALA A 209 10.87 -16.68 -5.25
CA ALA A 209 10.20 -16.93 -6.52
C ALA A 209 10.89 -16.23 -7.71
N ARG A 210 11.24 -14.95 -7.54
CA ARG A 210 12.05 -14.20 -8.51
C ARG A 210 13.39 -14.90 -8.76
N ASP A 211 14.08 -15.28 -7.70
CA ASP A 211 15.41 -15.90 -7.81
C ASP A 211 15.31 -17.30 -8.44
N THR A 212 14.23 -18.04 -8.20
CA THR A 212 13.90 -19.28 -8.91
C THR A 212 13.75 -19.05 -10.42
N LEU A 213 12.97 -18.05 -10.84
CA LEU A 213 12.78 -17.72 -12.27
C LEU A 213 14.09 -17.33 -12.96
N LEU A 214 14.91 -16.49 -12.29
CA LEU A 214 16.19 -16.03 -12.82
C LEU A 214 17.24 -17.15 -12.91
N ALA A 215 17.30 -18.04 -11.91
CA ALA A 215 18.19 -19.20 -11.93
C ALA A 215 17.76 -20.25 -12.96
N GLY A 216 16.45 -20.40 -13.20
CA GLY A 216 15.89 -21.34 -14.18
C GLY A 216 15.88 -20.86 -15.64
N ARG A 217 16.50 -19.70 -15.96
CA ARG A 217 16.42 -19.05 -17.27
C ARG A 217 16.70 -19.93 -18.49
N ASP A 218 17.53 -20.97 -18.34
CA ASP A 218 17.89 -21.88 -19.44
C ASP A 218 16.72 -22.80 -19.85
N ALA A 219 15.66 -22.88 -19.03
CA ALA A 219 14.39 -23.51 -19.37
C ALA A 219 13.43 -22.58 -20.13
N LEU A 220 13.77 -21.28 -20.26
CA LEU A 220 12.97 -20.26 -20.93
C LEU A 220 13.53 -19.96 -22.33
N PRO A 221 12.71 -19.41 -23.24
CA PRO A 221 13.19 -18.97 -24.55
C PRO A 221 14.28 -17.88 -24.45
N PRO A 222 15.28 -17.86 -25.35
CA PRO A 222 16.29 -16.80 -25.39
C PRO A 222 15.67 -15.41 -25.53
N GLY A 223 16.24 -14.44 -24.80
CA GLY A 223 15.71 -13.07 -24.74
C GLY A 223 14.36 -12.97 -24.03
N PHE A 224 14.12 -13.75 -22.98
CA PHE A 224 12.90 -13.56 -22.17
C PHE A 224 12.94 -12.20 -21.45
N SER A 225 14.06 -11.88 -20.80
CA SER A 225 14.26 -10.68 -19.96
C SER A 225 14.33 -9.35 -20.72
N THR A 226 14.28 -9.36 -22.06
CA THR A 226 14.53 -8.19 -22.91
C THR A 226 13.24 -7.52 -23.44
N ARG A 227 12.07 -8.06 -23.05
CA ARG A 227 10.71 -7.52 -23.31
C ARG A 227 10.21 -7.49 -24.76
N GLU A 228 11.04 -7.68 -25.79
CA GLU A 228 10.61 -7.49 -27.20
C GLU A 228 9.59 -8.53 -27.68
N ARG A 229 9.41 -9.64 -26.95
CA ARG A 229 8.27 -10.56 -27.16
C ARG A 229 6.97 -9.92 -26.70
N LEU A 230 6.92 -9.42 -25.47
CA LEU A 230 5.77 -8.73 -24.91
C LEU A 230 5.40 -7.48 -25.72
N ALA A 231 6.38 -6.67 -26.11
CA ALA A 231 6.16 -5.50 -26.97
C ALA A 231 5.50 -5.90 -28.32
N ARG A 232 5.96 -6.99 -28.96
CA ARG A 232 5.31 -7.52 -30.18
C ARG A 232 3.93 -8.11 -29.92
N THR A 233 3.69 -8.74 -28.76
CA THR A 233 2.36 -9.20 -28.36
C THR A 233 1.38 -8.02 -28.20
N VAL A 234 1.83 -6.92 -27.58
CA VAL A 234 1.02 -5.68 -27.46
C VAL A 234 0.73 -5.07 -28.84
N GLN A 235 1.74 -4.97 -29.72
CA GLN A 235 1.55 -4.47 -31.09
C GLN A 235 0.55 -5.31 -31.90
N ALA A 236 0.64 -6.65 -31.79
CA ALA A 236 -0.30 -7.56 -32.44
C ALA A 236 -1.72 -7.45 -31.85
N TRP A 237 -1.84 -7.25 -30.53
CA TRP A 237 -3.12 -7.02 -29.88
C TRP A 237 -3.76 -5.69 -30.33
N ASP A 238 -3.00 -4.58 -30.33
CA ASP A 238 -3.48 -3.27 -30.79
C ASP A 238 -3.96 -3.31 -32.25
N ALA A 239 -3.26 -4.05 -33.13
CA ALA A 239 -3.66 -4.25 -34.52
C ALA A 239 -4.92 -5.12 -34.69
N SER A 240 -5.29 -5.91 -33.68
CA SER A 240 -6.49 -6.75 -33.67
C SER A 240 -7.70 -6.09 -32.99
N ALA A 241 -7.51 -5.00 -32.26
CA ALA A 241 -8.58 -4.26 -31.62
C ALA A 241 -9.48 -3.60 -32.68
N PRO A 242 -10.82 -3.64 -32.54
CA PRO A 242 -11.71 -2.92 -33.45
C PRO A 242 -11.38 -1.42 -33.46
N LEU A 243 -11.00 -0.90 -34.62
CA LEU A 243 -10.91 0.54 -34.83
C LEU A 243 -12.32 1.12 -34.76
N SER A 244 -12.60 1.97 -33.76
CA SER A 244 -13.68 2.95 -33.88
C SER A 244 -13.44 3.74 -35.18
N PRO A 245 -14.43 3.90 -36.06
CA PRO A 245 -14.25 4.63 -37.31
C PRO A 245 -13.83 6.08 -36.98
N PRO A 246 -12.88 6.67 -37.73
CA PRO A 246 -12.41 8.01 -37.43
C PRO A 246 -13.55 9.01 -37.62
N GLY A 247 -13.98 9.62 -36.51
CA GLY A 247 -14.81 10.82 -36.56
C GLY A 247 -14.03 11.93 -37.28
N SER A 248 -14.48 12.30 -38.48
CA SER A 248 -13.80 13.26 -39.34
C SER A 248 -13.52 14.59 -38.63
N PRO A 249 -12.30 15.13 -38.69
CA PRO A 249 -12.01 16.45 -38.15
C PRO A 249 -12.56 17.54 -39.07
N ALA A 250 -13.55 18.30 -38.59
CA ALA A 250 -14.07 19.48 -39.25
C ALA A 250 -13.95 20.71 -38.33
N PHE A 251 -12.72 21.24 -38.21
CA PHE A 251 -12.50 22.59 -37.70
C PHE A 251 -12.58 23.59 -38.86
N PRO A 252 -13.49 24.59 -38.83
CA PRO A 252 -13.29 25.82 -39.60
C PRO A 252 -12.17 26.66 -38.93
N PRO A 253 -11.39 27.45 -39.68
CA PRO A 253 -10.34 28.29 -39.13
C PRO A 253 -10.92 29.42 -38.26
N ALA A 254 -10.17 29.81 -37.23
CA ALA A 254 -10.58 30.86 -36.30
C ALA A 254 -10.72 32.22 -37.00
N GLY A 255 -11.94 32.72 -37.12
CA GLY A 255 -12.22 34.12 -37.43
C GLY A 255 -12.20 34.95 -36.14
N ALA A 256 -11.34 35.96 -36.09
CA ALA A 256 -11.44 37.00 -35.07
C ALA A 256 -12.73 37.81 -35.25
N PRO A 257 -13.26 38.40 -34.17
CA PRO A 257 -13.32 39.86 -34.21
C PRO A 257 -12.86 40.54 -32.91
N SER A 258 -12.23 41.69 -33.08
CA SER A 258 -12.04 42.69 -32.03
C SER A 258 -13.37 43.34 -31.65
N GLY A 259 -13.61 43.63 -30.37
CA GLY A 259 -14.78 44.40 -29.93
C GLY A 259 -14.82 44.61 -28.41
N SER A 260 -14.66 45.86 -27.98
CA SER A 260 -14.66 46.25 -26.56
C SER A 260 -16.08 46.62 -26.08
N LEU A 261 -16.41 46.34 -24.80
CA LEU A 261 -16.76 47.38 -23.78
C LEU A 261 -17.56 46.82 -22.58
N GLY A 262 -17.06 47.12 -21.37
CA GLY A 262 -17.90 47.56 -20.24
C GLY A 262 -18.49 46.52 -19.27
N GLY A 263 -18.48 46.86 -17.97
CA GLY A 263 -19.28 46.21 -16.92
C GLY A 263 -18.48 45.77 -15.70
N SER A 264 -18.84 46.24 -14.51
CA SER A 264 -18.16 45.96 -13.24
C SER A 264 -19.12 45.36 -12.20
N LEU A 265 -18.53 44.84 -11.12
CA LEU A 265 -19.13 44.43 -9.83
C LEU A 265 -19.83 43.06 -9.76
N GLY A 266 -19.49 42.30 -8.71
CA GLY A 266 -20.25 41.11 -8.28
C GLY A 266 -19.40 39.91 -7.88
N GLY A 267 -18.63 40.00 -6.79
CA GLY A 267 -17.90 38.85 -6.25
C GLY A 267 -18.86 37.81 -5.64
N SER A 268 -18.93 36.61 -6.22
CA SER A 268 -19.55 35.43 -5.62
C SER A 268 -18.82 34.17 -6.06
N LEU A 269 -18.70 33.20 -5.15
CA LEU A 269 -18.01 31.93 -5.37
C LEU A 269 -18.85 31.06 -6.32
N SER A 270 -18.45 30.98 -7.59
CA SER A 270 -19.09 30.12 -8.59
C SER A 270 -18.05 29.60 -9.57
N GLY A 271 -17.51 28.41 -9.30
CA GLY A 271 -16.72 27.66 -10.29
C GLY A 271 -17.60 27.29 -11.48
N ALA A 272 -17.05 27.32 -12.69
CA ALA A 272 -17.83 27.06 -13.89
C ALA A 272 -18.21 25.56 -13.98
N PRO A 273 -19.43 25.21 -14.42
CA PRO A 273 -19.84 23.82 -14.57
C PRO A 273 -18.98 23.13 -15.66
N GLY A 274 -18.01 22.32 -15.22
CA GLY A 274 -17.07 21.59 -16.08
C GLY A 274 -15.58 21.81 -15.76
N GLU A 275 -15.25 22.69 -14.81
CA GLU A 275 -13.86 22.86 -14.34
C GLU A 275 -13.40 21.63 -13.54
N ALA A 276 -12.23 21.09 -13.88
CA ALA A 276 -11.65 19.94 -13.20
C ALA A 276 -10.68 20.40 -12.11
N VAL A 277 -10.85 19.92 -10.88
CA VAL A 277 -10.08 20.34 -9.70
C VAL A 277 -9.13 19.23 -9.26
N THR A 278 -7.82 19.51 -9.26
CA THR A 278 -6.78 18.64 -8.71
C THR A 278 -6.97 18.45 -7.20
N LEU A 279 -7.13 17.20 -6.77
CA LEU A 279 -7.35 16.82 -5.37
C LEU A 279 -6.03 16.62 -4.59
N LEU A 280 -4.89 16.54 -5.29
CA LEU A 280 -3.59 16.27 -4.66
C LEU A 280 -2.98 17.52 -3.99
N ASP A 281 -3.33 18.73 -4.43
CA ASP A 281 -2.76 19.99 -3.93
C ASP A 281 -3.54 20.62 -2.77
N VAL A 282 -4.70 20.05 -2.38
CA VAL A 282 -5.59 20.61 -1.34
C VAL A 282 -5.02 20.48 0.09
N THR A 283 -3.84 19.87 0.25
CA THR A 283 -3.17 19.70 1.57
C THR A 283 -2.11 20.77 1.87
N GLY A 284 -2.47 22.06 1.77
CA GLY A 284 -1.54 23.13 2.18
C GLY A 284 -2.05 24.58 2.17
N HIS A 285 -2.38 25.10 3.37
CA HIS A 285 -2.47 26.52 3.74
C HIS A 285 -3.61 27.39 3.16
N GLY A 286 -4.24 28.15 4.06
CA GLY A 286 -5.27 29.14 3.73
C GLY A 286 -4.72 30.39 3.04
N ALA A 287 -5.59 31.08 2.30
CA ALA A 287 -5.24 32.13 1.36
C ALA A 287 -4.67 33.43 1.99
N ALA A 288 -3.66 34.01 1.33
CA ALA A 288 -3.38 35.45 1.36
C ALA A 288 -2.65 35.93 0.08
N GLY A 289 -3.30 36.83 -0.66
CA GLY A 289 -2.79 37.87 -1.58
C GLY A 289 -1.46 37.68 -2.35
N ALA A 290 -1.55 37.72 -3.68
CA ALA A 290 -0.39 37.85 -4.58
C ALA A 290 0.12 39.30 -4.70
N VAL A 291 1.43 39.52 -4.52
CA VAL A 291 2.22 40.60 -5.16
C VAL A 291 3.67 40.12 -5.40
N SER A 292 4.23 40.48 -6.55
CA SER A 292 5.68 40.47 -6.87
C SER A 292 5.92 41.43 -8.04
N PRO A 293 7.16 41.88 -8.33
CA PRO A 293 8.45 41.52 -7.72
C PRO A 293 9.29 42.74 -7.23
N GLY A 294 10.41 42.48 -6.54
CA GLY A 294 11.52 43.44 -6.45
C GLY A 294 12.44 43.27 -5.23
N GLY A 295 13.75 43.08 -5.47
CA GLY A 295 14.80 43.21 -4.44
C GLY A 295 15.44 41.89 -4.01
N ALA A 296 16.56 41.52 -4.65
CA ALA A 296 17.40 40.42 -4.19
C ALA A 296 18.48 40.92 -3.21
N VAL A 297 18.65 40.24 -2.07
CA VAL A 297 19.96 40.03 -1.40
C VAL A 297 19.94 38.68 -0.67
N SER A 298 20.99 37.89 -0.89
CA SER A 298 21.46 36.76 -0.07
C SER A 298 22.78 37.19 0.61
N PRO A 299 23.28 36.57 1.71
CA PRO A 299 23.33 35.09 1.84
C PRO A 299 23.32 34.44 3.25
N ALA A 300 23.26 33.10 3.21
CA ALA A 300 23.95 32.10 4.06
C ALA A 300 23.59 31.87 5.55
N GLY A 301 23.69 30.60 5.95
CA GLY A 301 23.53 30.08 7.33
C GLY A 301 22.23 29.28 7.51
N ALA A 302 22.15 27.99 7.17
CA ALA A 302 22.69 26.84 7.92
C ALA A 302 22.36 26.89 9.44
N GLY A 303 21.64 25.94 10.04
CA GLY A 303 20.97 24.78 9.44
C GLY A 303 20.23 23.94 10.48
N LEU A 304 18.97 23.61 10.15
CA LEU A 304 18.24 22.37 10.48
C LEU A 304 18.37 21.79 11.90
N GLY A 305 17.32 22.01 12.68
CA GLY A 305 17.08 21.35 13.96
C GLY A 305 16.50 19.94 13.86
N ALA A 306 16.29 19.38 15.06
CA ALA A 306 15.84 18.04 15.38
C ALA A 306 14.71 17.42 14.55
N GLY A 307 14.84 16.11 14.34
CA GLY A 307 13.96 15.14 15.00
C GLY A 307 12.56 14.96 14.41
N ALA A 308 12.22 13.72 14.08
CA ALA A 308 11.02 13.40 13.32
C ALA A 308 9.70 13.40 14.15
N ALA A 309 8.74 12.50 13.87
CA ALA A 309 7.30 12.82 13.97
C ALA A 309 6.35 11.89 14.79
N ALA A 310 5.21 12.48 15.19
CA ALA A 310 3.87 11.90 15.18
C ALA A 310 3.42 10.73 16.12
N VAL A 311 2.13 10.85 16.47
CA VAL A 311 1.06 9.82 16.61
C VAL A 311 0.41 9.64 18.01
N ALA A 312 -0.93 9.69 17.95
CA ALA A 312 -2.07 9.58 18.88
C ALA A 312 -2.16 8.46 19.96
N PRO A 313 -3.21 8.51 20.83
CA PRO A 313 -3.63 7.40 21.70
C PRO A 313 -5.11 6.91 21.54
N GLN A 314 -5.53 6.03 22.47
CA GLN A 314 -6.72 5.13 22.53
C GLN A 314 -7.90 5.75 23.34
N GLY A 315 -9.09 5.15 23.59
CA GLY A 315 -9.72 3.84 23.29
C GLY A 315 -10.45 3.25 24.55
N ASP A 316 -11.57 2.52 24.43
CA ASP A 316 -12.35 2.00 25.59
C ASP A 316 -13.22 0.74 25.31
N GLU A 317 -13.64 0.01 26.36
CA GLU A 317 -14.02 -1.42 26.36
C GLU A 317 -15.45 -1.75 26.89
N VAL A 318 -16.15 -2.76 26.31
CA VAL A 318 -17.43 -3.29 26.84
C VAL A 318 -17.53 -4.82 26.71
N MET A 319 -18.00 -5.49 27.78
CA MET A 319 -18.06 -6.94 27.96
C MET A 319 -19.45 -7.54 27.61
N MET A 320 -19.49 -8.71 26.95
CA MET A 320 -20.73 -9.46 26.65
C MET A 320 -20.64 -10.97 26.97
N ARG A 321 -21.81 -11.56 27.29
CA ARG A 321 -21.98 -12.95 27.75
C ARG A 321 -22.33 -13.88 26.58
N PHE A 322 -21.85 -15.11 26.59
CA PHE A 322 -22.18 -16.13 25.59
C PHE A 322 -23.33 -17.06 26.04
N GLY A 323 -24.21 -17.40 25.09
CA GLY A 323 -25.25 -18.43 25.20
C GLY A 323 -25.28 -19.29 23.92
N PRO A 324 -25.77 -20.54 23.96
CA PRO A 324 -25.43 -21.56 22.97
C PRO A 324 -26.38 -21.63 21.77
N GLY A 325 -25.85 -21.99 20.59
CA GLY A 325 -26.65 -22.26 19.39
C GLY A 325 -25.86 -22.26 18.08
N VAL A 326 -24.99 -23.26 17.87
CA VAL A 326 -24.39 -23.52 16.55
C VAL A 326 -24.82 -24.94 16.13
N PRO A 327 -25.36 -25.14 14.91
CA PRO A 327 -25.74 -26.47 14.47
C PRO A 327 -24.52 -27.40 14.41
N THR A 328 -24.68 -28.61 14.96
CA THR A 328 -23.67 -29.65 14.94
C THR A 328 -23.50 -30.20 13.52
N GLU A 329 -22.25 -30.31 13.09
CA GLU A 329 -21.79 -30.76 11.76
C GLU A 329 -21.89 -29.70 10.63
N THR A 330 -20.76 -29.09 10.31
CA THR A 330 -20.55 -28.40 9.03
C THR A 330 -20.15 -29.40 7.94
N THR A 331 -20.51 -29.14 6.69
CA THR A 331 -20.21 -30.01 5.53
C THR A 331 -18.71 -30.35 5.41
N ALA A 332 -17.82 -29.44 5.83
CA ALA A 332 -16.38 -29.67 5.89
C ALA A 332 -15.98 -30.83 6.83
N ALA A 333 -16.67 -30.99 7.97
CA ALA A 333 -16.45 -32.08 8.93
C ALA A 333 -17.03 -33.44 8.47
N GLN A 334 -17.90 -33.44 7.47
CA GLN A 334 -18.37 -34.65 6.78
C GLN A 334 -17.37 -35.10 5.69
N ILE A 335 -16.90 -34.16 4.86
CA ILE A 335 -15.91 -34.43 3.80
C ILE A 335 -14.59 -34.97 4.38
N TRP A 336 -14.17 -34.51 5.57
CA TRP A 336 -12.95 -35.01 6.22
C TRP A 336 -13.08 -36.41 6.85
N ARG A 337 -14.30 -36.93 7.06
CA ARG A 337 -14.54 -38.29 7.57
C ARG A 337 -14.79 -39.29 6.45
N SER A 338 -15.46 -38.92 5.36
CA SER A 338 -15.66 -39.80 4.20
C SER A 338 -14.33 -40.24 3.56
N GLY A 339 -13.28 -39.41 3.64
CA GLY A 339 -11.93 -39.74 3.19
C GLY A 339 -11.16 -40.80 4.00
N ARG A 340 -11.69 -41.34 5.11
CA ARG A 340 -11.04 -42.38 5.93
C ARG A 340 -11.76 -43.73 6.00
N THR A 341 -12.93 -43.88 5.38
CA THR A 341 -13.69 -45.15 5.35
C THR A 341 -14.09 -45.57 3.94
N ALA A 342 -13.10 -45.67 3.06
CA ALA A 342 -13.27 -46.16 1.68
C ALA A 342 -12.13 -47.14 1.29
N SER A 343 -11.86 -48.13 2.15
CA SER A 343 -10.97 -49.25 1.78
C SER A 343 -11.30 -50.54 2.56
N THR A 344 -12.55 -50.99 2.45
CA THR A 344 -12.96 -52.34 2.85
C THR A 344 -14.16 -52.79 2.02
N LEU A 345 -14.17 -54.07 1.65
CA LEU A 345 -15.23 -54.82 0.96
C LEU A 345 -15.41 -54.57 -0.56
N GLN A 346 -14.54 -55.21 -1.35
CA GLN A 346 -14.99 -56.29 -2.23
C GLN A 346 -13.83 -57.26 -2.48
N GLY A 347 -14.12 -58.55 -2.54
CA GLY A 347 -13.13 -59.60 -2.81
C GLY A 347 -13.65 -60.64 -3.78
N GLN A 348 -12.73 -61.35 -4.42
CA GLN A 348 -12.72 -62.77 -4.82
C GLN A 348 -11.27 -63.06 -5.37
N PRO A 349 -10.82 -64.29 -5.69
CA PRO A 349 -9.50 -64.72 -5.22
C PRO A 349 -8.49 -65.00 -6.36
N GLY A 350 -7.33 -64.35 -6.33
CA GLY A 350 -6.19 -64.67 -7.21
C GLY A 350 -5.12 -65.49 -6.47
N THR A 351 -4.85 -66.72 -6.93
CA THR A 351 -3.89 -67.63 -6.28
C THR A 351 -2.43 -67.23 -6.54
N GLY A 352 -1.68 -66.89 -5.48
CA GLY A 352 -0.25 -66.57 -5.55
C GLY A 352 0.49 -66.85 -4.25
N LYS A 353 1.51 -67.72 -4.28
CA LYS A 353 2.27 -68.17 -3.09
C LYS A 353 3.21 -67.07 -2.57
N PRO A 354 3.40 -66.91 -1.24
CA PRO A 354 4.28 -65.88 -0.69
C PRO A 354 5.76 -66.31 -0.68
N ALA A 355 6.63 -65.50 -1.29
CA ALA A 355 8.08 -65.64 -1.17
C ALA A 355 8.63 -64.75 -0.05
N ARG A 356 9.15 -65.38 1.01
CA ARG A 356 9.60 -64.75 2.26
C ARG A 356 11.03 -64.18 2.14
N ARG A 357 11.25 -62.86 2.18
CA ARG A 357 12.61 -62.29 2.37
C ARG A 357 12.71 -61.00 3.20
N ARG A 358 13.24 -61.19 4.43
CA ARG A 358 14.14 -60.33 5.22
C ARG A 358 13.84 -58.82 5.36
N ARG A 359 13.23 -58.50 6.52
CA ARG A 359 13.35 -57.21 7.22
C ARG A 359 14.79 -57.04 7.74
N GLY A 360 15.38 -55.84 7.68
CA GLY A 360 16.70 -55.58 8.29
C GLY A 360 17.24 -54.15 8.18
N ARG A 361 17.26 -53.44 9.32
CA ARG A 361 18.14 -52.29 9.66
C ARG A 361 18.02 -50.97 8.86
N THR A 362 16.96 -50.18 9.09
CA THR A 362 16.95 -48.72 8.80
C THR A 362 16.26 -47.84 9.86
N ALA A 363 15.89 -48.40 11.03
CA ALA A 363 15.04 -47.69 12.02
C ALA A 363 15.76 -46.71 12.97
N TRP A 364 17.08 -46.56 12.90
CA TRP A 364 17.87 -45.76 13.87
C TRP A 364 18.40 -44.41 13.32
N ALA A 365 18.14 -44.09 12.05
CA ALA A 365 18.61 -42.84 11.44
C ALA A 365 17.70 -41.62 11.75
N GLY A 366 16.39 -41.83 11.85
CA GLY A 366 15.42 -40.73 12.01
C GLY A 366 15.47 -40.04 13.37
N THR A 367 15.80 -40.76 14.45
CA THR A 367 15.88 -40.21 15.81
C THR A 367 17.06 -39.27 15.99
N VAL A 368 18.23 -39.61 15.41
CA VAL A 368 19.44 -38.77 15.47
C VAL A 368 19.23 -37.47 14.70
N LEU A 369 18.62 -37.55 13.51
CA LEU A 369 18.37 -36.37 12.66
C LEU A 369 17.34 -35.43 13.31
N LEU A 370 16.29 -35.97 13.95
CA LEU A 370 15.32 -35.16 14.71
C LEU A 370 15.98 -34.47 15.91
N ALA A 371 16.82 -35.16 16.68
CA ALA A 371 17.54 -34.57 17.80
C ALA A 371 18.50 -33.45 17.36
N MET A 372 19.16 -33.62 16.22
CA MET A 372 20.06 -32.61 15.65
C MET A 372 19.29 -31.37 15.17
N LEU A 373 18.11 -31.53 14.56
CA LEU A 373 17.23 -30.41 14.19
C LEU A 373 16.72 -29.66 15.43
N ILE A 374 16.31 -30.37 16.49
CA ILE A 374 15.87 -29.75 17.76
C ILE A 374 17.01 -28.96 18.40
N ALA A 375 18.23 -29.52 18.42
CA ALA A 375 19.41 -28.81 18.92
C ALA A 375 19.72 -27.55 18.09
N LEU A 376 19.58 -27.61 16.76
CA LEU A 376 19.77 -26.46 15.88
C LEU A 376 18.73 -25.36 16.14
N VAL A 377 17.46 -25.73 16.34
CA VAL A 377 16.37 -24.80 16.68
C VAL A 377 16.58 -24.15 18.06
N ILE A 378 16.98 -24.93 19.08
CA ILE A 378 17.29 -24.39 20.41
C ILE A 378 18.51 -23.45 20.35
N LEU A 379 19.51 -23.79 19.55
CA LEU A 379 20.69 -22.95 19.35
C LEU A 379 20.32 -21.64 18.62
N TRP A 380 19.46 -21.71 17.60
CA TRP A 380 18.95 -20.54 16.87
C TRP A 380 18.11 -19.63 17.79
N LEU A 381 17.17 -20.18 18.56
CA LEU A 381 16.38 -19.44 19.55
C LEU A 381 17.24 -18.81 20.68
N ARG A 382 18.44 -19.35 20.94
CA ARG A 382 19.41 -18.78 21.90
C ARG A 382 20.39 -17.78 21.27
N GLN A 383 20.41 -17.66 19.94
CA GLN A 383 21.25 -16.72 19.20
C GLN A 383 20.46 -15.55 18.59
N SER A 384 19.13 -15.57 18.66
CA SER A 384 18.31 -14.38 18.42
C SER A 384 18.73 -13.25 19.36
N PRO A 385 19.10 -12.05 18.86
CA PRO A 385 19.43 -10.93 19.73
C PRO A 385 18.18 -10.51 20.53
N PRO A 386 18.35 -10.00 21.76
CA PRO A 386 17.22 -9.47 22.52
C PRO A 386 16.63 -8.25 21.81
N ASP A 387 15.31 -8.19 21.71
CA ASP A 387 14.62 -7.00 21.18
C ASP A 387 14.98 -5.78 22.03
N GLU A 388 15.35 -4.68 21.39
CA GLU A 388 15.60 -3.41 22.08
C GLU A 388 14.30 -2.86 22.69
N ILE A 389 14.41 -1.96 23.68
CA ILE A 389 13.23 -1.28 24.22
C ILE A 389 12.54 -0.48 23.10
N ALA A 390 11.22 -0.60 23.02
CA ALA A 390 10.40 0.11 22.06
C ALA A 390 9.21 0.75 22.78
N VAL A 391 9.05 2.07 22.60
CA VAL A 391 7.88 2.81 23.08
C VAL A 391 6.72 2.60 22.11
N SER A 392 5.56 2.16 22.59
CA SER A 392 4.39 1.84 21.76
C SER A 392 3.25 2.85 21.89
N ALA A 393 3.20 3.65 22.96
CA ALA A 393 2.22 4.71 23.16
C ALA A 393 2.73 5.78 24.16
N VAL A 394 2.18 6.99 24.07
CA VAL A 394 2.40 8.11 24.99
C VAL A 394 1.05 8.75 25.29
N ASP A 395 0.73 8.97 26.57
CA ASP A 395 -0.53 9.55 27.06
C ASP A 395 -0.22 10.62 28.13
N VAL A 396 -0.70 11.84 27.96
CA VAL A 396 -0.41 12.98 28.86
C VAL A 396 -1.64 13.37 29.67
N LYS A 397 -1.54 13.29 31.00
CA LYS A 397 -2.59 13.73 31.92
C LYS A 397 -2.17 15.03 32.60
N GLY A 398 -2.98 16.07 32.42
CA GLY A 398 -2.85 17.35 33.14
C GLY A 398 -3.77 17.44 34.37
N PRO A 399 -3.72 18.55 35.12
CA PRO A 399 -4.52 18.71 36.33
C PRO A 399 -6.01 18.88 36.01
N LYS A 400 -6.86 18.06 36.64
CA LYS A 400 -8.32 18.05 36.41
C LYS A 400 -9.07 19.28 36.96
N LYS A 401 -8.42 20.10 37.78
CA LYS A 401 -8.99 21.28 38.44
C LYS A 401 -8.34 22.54 37.91
N THR A 402 -9.10 23.64 37.84
CA THR A 402 -8.56 24.98 37.54
C THR A 402 -7.48 25.35 38.54
N VAL A 403 -6.28 25.67 38.06
CA VAL A 403 -5.17 26.15 38.88
C VAL A 403 -5.46 27.60 39.29
N ARG A 404 -5.22 27.92 40.57
CA ARG A 404 -5.46 29.24 41.18
C ARG A 404 -4.15 30.02 41.28
N CYS A 405 -4.24 31.28 41.74
CA CYS A 405 -3.10 32.18 41.96
C CYS A 405 -1.88 31.45 42.51
N ASP A 406 -0.73 31.62 41.85
CA ASP A 406 0.59 31.10 42.23
C ASP A 406 0.62 29.56 42.44
N GLY A 407 -0.23 28.86 41.69
CA GLY A 407 -0.40 27.41 41.76
C GLY A 407 0.45 26.63 40.75
N THR A 408 0.78 25.38 41.13
CA THR A 408 1.45 24.42 40.26
C THR A 408 0.45 23.62 39.42
N ALA A 409 0.75 23.48 38.12
CA ALA A 409 0.10 22.55 37.21
C ALA A 409 0.96 21.28 37.07
N ASP A 410 0.52 20.20 37.67
CA ASP A 410 1.18 18.89 37.58
C ASP A 410 0.67 18.11 36.36
N PHE A 411 1.60 17.66 35.53
CA PHE A 411 1.32 16.72 34.44
C PHE A 411 2.08 15.41 34.67
N VAL A 412 1.49 14.32 34.19
CA VAL A 412 2.13 13.00 34.13
C VAL A 412 2.00 12.48 32.70
N GLY A 413 3.14 12.29 32.04
CA GLY A 413 3.22 11.66 30.74
C GLY A 413 3.52 10.17 30.88
N ARG A 414 2.52 9.34 30.63
CA ARG A 414 2.64 7.87 30.70
C ARG A 414 3.15 7.32 29.38
N VAL A 415 4.25 6.59 29.44
CA VAL A 415 4.88 5.95 28.28
C VAL A 415 4.70 4.43 28.39
N THR A 416 4.12 3.83 27.36
CA THR A 416 3.94 2.36 27.26
C THR A 416 5.11 1.77 26.47
N THR A 417 5.69 0.67 26.96
CA THR A 417 6.88 0.02 26.40
C THR A 417 6.64 -1.48 26.17
N ASN A 418 7.48 -2.10 25.33
CA ASN A 418 7.51 -3.55 25.10
C ASN A 418 8.07 -4.39 26.27
N GLY A 419 8.25 -3.80 27.47
CA GLY A 419 8.76 -4.51 28.66
C GLY A 419 10.26 -4.79 28.68
N GLN A 420 11.02 -4.39 27.65
CA GLN A 420 12.48 -4.54 27.62
C GLN A 420 13.18 -3.41 28.39
N ALA A 421 14.43 -3.64 28.81
CA ALA A 421 15.24 -2.62 29.47
C ALA A 421 15.86 -1.65 28.47
N GLY A 422 16.01 -0.37 28.87
CA GLY A 422 16.78 0.61 28.11
C GLY A 422 16.48 2.05 28.52
N THR A 423 16.84 3.01 27.67
CA THR A 423 16.72 4.45 27.96
C THR A 423 15.74 5.11 26.99
N VAL A 424 14.77 5.84 27.53
CA VAL A 424 13.81 6.66 26.77
C VAL A 424 14.24 8.12 26.87
N ARG A 425 14.51 8.74 25.72
CA ARG A 425 14.80 10.18 25.59
C ARG A 425 13.53 10.95 25.31
N TYR A 426 13.28 12.05 26.03
CA TYR A 426 12.06 12.85 25.88
C TYR A 426 12.28 14.34 26.17
N VAL A 427 11.29 15.16 25.83
CA VAL A 427 11.25 16.59 26.13
C VAL A 427 9.83 17.06 26.40
N TRP A 428 9.67 18.04 27.29
CA TRP A 428 8.39 18.71 27.56
C TRP A 428 8.37 20.11 26.97
N HIS A 429 7.32 20.43 26.19
CA HIS A 429 7.08 21.78 25.67
C HIS A 429 5.87 22.40 26.36
N THR A 430 6.08 23.52 27.06
CA THR A 430 5.02 24.32 27.71
C THR A 430 4.66 25.54 26.86
N SER A 431 3.39 25.97 26.92
CA SER A 431 2.87 27.06 26.09
C SER A 431 3.24 28.47 26.56
N ASP A 432 4.12 28.59 27.56
CA ASP A 432 4.80 29.84 27.94
C ASP A 432 6.03 30.15 27.07
N GLY A 433 6.40 29.24 26.15
CA GLY A 433 7.52 29.43 25.23
C GLY A 433 8.89 29.09 25.81
N HIS A 434 8.96 28.68 27.09
CA HIS A 434 10.20 28.21 27.69
C HIS A 434 10.51 26.78 27.24
N ALA A 435 11.53 26.61 26.41
CA ALA A 435 12.05 25.29 26.06
C ALA A 435 12.67 24.61 27.31
N ARG A 436 12.12 23.46 27.71
CA ARG A 436 12.77 22.55 28.67
C ARG A 436 13.94 21.82 27.98
N PRO A 437 14.98 21.40 28.71
CA PRO A 437 16.02 20.51 28.17
C PRO A 437 15.44 19.13 27.80
N GLU A 438 16.17 18.38 26.97
CA GLU A 438 15.92 16.95 26.79
C GLU A 438 16.31 16.20 28.07
N GLU A 439 15.54 15.16 28.42
CA GLU A 439 15.71 14.34 29.61
C GLU A 439 15.74 12.85 29.25
N GLU A 440 16.48 12.05 30.01
CA GLU A 440 16.66 10.61 29.77
C GLU A 440 16.11 9.79 30.94
N GLN A 441 15.05 9.01 30.71
CA GLN A 441 14.52 8.07 31.68
C GLN A 441 15.02 6.65 31.41
N ARG A 442 15.67 6.02 32.39
CA ARG A 442 15.98 4.58 32.33
C ARG A 442 14.75 3.77 32.74
N VAL A 443 14.46 2.72 31.96
CA VAL A 443 13.37 1.78 32.18
C VAL A 443 13.95 0.40 32.48
N ALA A 444 13.51 -0.21 33.57
CA ALA A 444 13.91 -1.55 33.97
C ALA A 444 13.17 -2.63 33.17
N SER A 445 13.82 -3.78 32.93
CA SER A 445 13.19 -4.94 32.30
C SER A 445 11.98 -5.40 33.12
N GLY A 446 10.91 -5.79 32.43
CA GLY A 446 9.61 -6.14 33.01
C GLY A 446 8.66 -4.95 33.22
N SER A 447 9.13 -3.70 33.09
CA SER A 447 8.25 -2.53 33.14
C SER A 447 7.66 -2.22 31.77
N THR A 448 6.34 -2.40 31.62
CA THR A 448 5.58 -2.06 30.40
C THR A 448 5.03 -0.63 30.43
N THR A 449 5.24 0.12 31.51
CA THR A 449 4.67 1.46 31.70
C THR A 449 5.58 2.29 32.60
N THR A 450 5.97 3.47 32.13
CA THR A 450 6.81 4.42 32.88
C THR A 450 6.16 5.80 32.86
N ASP A 451 5.97 6.39 34.04
CA ASP A 451 5.36 7.72 34.20
C ASP A 451 6.46 8.79 34.29
N LEU A 452 6.35 9.84 33.45
CA LEU A 452 7.29 10.96 33.34
C LEU A 452 6.60 12.22 33.90
N PRO A 453 7.00 12.73 35.08
CA PRO A 453 6.34 13.87 35.72
C PRO A 453 6.77 15.21 35.12
N LEU A 454 5.89 16.22 35.20
CA LEU A 454 6.20 17.61 34.92
C LEU A 454 5.49 18.50 35.93
N HIS A 455 6.25 19.31 36.67
CA HIS A 455 5.74 20.36 37.52
C HIS A 455 5.89 21.71 36.81
N TRP A 456 4.81 22.49 36.70
CA TRP A 456 4.82 23.81 36.06
C TRP A 456 4.13 24.85 36.94
N ASN A 457 4.92 25.72 37.57
CA ASN A 457 4.42 26.82 38.40
C ASN A 457 3.92 27.97 37.52
N VAL A 458 2.72 28.48 37.79
CA VAL A 458 2.14 29.65 37.11
C VAL A 458 1.86 30.74 38.14
N ASN A 459 2.50 31.89 37.95
CA ASN A 459 2.43 33.02 38.89
C ASN A 459 1.78 34.25 38.23
N GLY A 460 1.13 35.07 39.05
CA GLY A 460 0.59 36.38 38.64
C GLY A 460 -0.92 36.39 38.27
N PRO A 461 -1.52 37.59 38.17
CA PRO A 461 -2.95 37.76 37.95
C PRO A 461 -3.37 37.49 36.50
N GLY A 462 -4.56 36.96 36.30
CA GLY A 462 -5.18 36.75 34.98
C GLY A 462 -5.74 35.34 34.76
N SER A 463 -6.45 35.18 33.64
CA SER A 463 -6.93 33.88 33.16
C SER A 463 -6.15 33.43 31.93
N PHE A 464 -5.61 32.21 31.96
CA PHE A 464 -4.80 31.64 30.88
C PHE A 464 -5.13 30.15 30.67
N LYS A 465 -4.86 29.64 29.46
CA LYS A 465 -4.99 28.20 29.14
C LYS A 465 -3.61 27.61 28.84
N GLY A 466 -2.96 27.09 29.87
CA GLY A 466 -1.67 26.42 29.73
C GLY A 466 -1.82 25.08 29.01
N THR A 467 -0.90 24.77 28.11
CA THR A 467 -0.80 23.47 27.43
C THR A 467 0.62 22.93 27.55
N ALA A 468 0.76 21.68 27.97
CA ALA A 468 2.03 20.96 27.99
C ALA A 468 1.97 19.78 27.01
N THR A 469 3.01 19.63 26.21
CA THR A 469 3.17 18.54 25.22
C THR A 469 4.40 17.73 25.60
N LEU A 470 4.23 16.44 25.85
CA LEU A 470 5.36 15.49 25.97
C LEU A 470 5.72 15.00 24.57
N ARG A 471 7.00 14.96 24.26
CA ARG A 471 7.53 14.40 23.01
C ARG A 471 8.67 13.43 23.33
N VAL A 472 8.43 12.15 23.09
CA VAL A 472 9.39 11.07 23.24
C VAL A 472 10.19 10.93 21.94
N LEU A 473 11.50 11.09 22.02
CA LEU A 473 12.40 11.21 20.86
C LEU A 473 12.92 9.86 20.37
N SER A 474 13.29 8.98 21.29
CA SER A 474 13.82 7.65 21.00
C SER A 474 13.76 6.73 22.23
N PRO A 475 13.62 5.40 22.07
CA PRO A 475 13.37 4.68 20.82
C PRO A 475 11.87 4.56 20.49
N THR A 476 11.50 4.86 19.24
CA THR A 476 10.12 4.75 18.74
C THR A 476 10.07 3.86 17.49
N PRO A 477 8.97 3.12 17.23
CA PRO A 477 8.97 2.00 16.28
C PRO A 477 9.06 2.45 14.82
N SER A 478 8.74 3.72 14.56
CA SER A 478 8.74 4.36 13.25
C SER A 478 9.97 5.24 13.00
N GLY A 479 10.93 5.29 13.94
CA GLY A 479 12.05 6.24 13.92
C GLY A 479 11.63 7.71 14.06
N LYS A 480 10.38 7.94 14.48
CA LYS A 480 9.71 9.23 14.48
C LYS A 480 9.17 9.55 15.90
N PRO A 481 9.58 10.69 16.52
CA PRO A 481 9.12 11.10 17.85
C PRO A 481 7.61 11.12 18.12
N MET A 482 7.17 10.23 19.01
CA MET A 482 5.79 10.16 19.50
C MET A 482 5.49 11.32 20.46
N GLN A 483 4.27 11.85 20.43
CA GLN A 483 3.90 13.00 21.26
C GLN A 483 2.41 13.04 21.60
N ASP A 484 2.11 13.51 22.81
CA ASP A 484 0.75 13.80 23.27
C ASP A 484 0.74 15.06 24.15
N LYS A 485 -0.44 15.64 24.40
CA LYS A 485 -0.59 16.92 25.10
C LYS A 485 -1.84 16.99 25.98
N ALA A 486 -1.73 17.71 27.09
CA ALA A 486 -2.88 18.13 27.88
C ALA A 486 -2.88 19.65 28.09
N SER A 487 -4.07 20.20 28.37
CA SER A 487 -4.25 21.60 28.76
C SER A 487 -4.93 21.71 30.12
N PHE A 488 -4.69 22.81 30.80
CA PHE A 488 -5.44 23.23 31.99
C PHE A 488 -5.90 24.68 31.86
N ALA A 489 -6.85 25.06 32.71
CA ALA A 489 -7.23 26.46 32.89
C ALA A 489 -6.55 26.99 34.16
N TYR A 490 -5.92 28.16 34.05
CA TYR A 490 -5.46 28.98 35.16
C TYR A 490 -6.44 30.14 35.35
N LYS A 491 -6.81 30.44 36.60
CA LYS A 491 -7.60 31.64 36.93
C LYS A 491 -7.20 32.21 38.29
N CYS A 492 -6.48 33.32 38.22
CA CYS A 492 -6.36 34.33 39.25
C CYS A 492 -7.19 35.54 38.81
#